data_AF-A0A821X3C1-F1
#
_entry.id   AF-A0A821X3C1-F1
#
_cell.length_a   1.000
_cell.length_b   1.000
_cell.length_c   1.000
_cell.angle_alpha   90.00
_cell.angle_beta   90.00
_cell.angle_gamma   90.00
#
_symmetry.space_group_name_H-M   'P 1'
#
loop_
_entity.id
_entity.type
_entity.pdbx_description
1 polymer ?
#
loop_
_entity_poly.entity_id
_entity_poly.type
_entity_poly.pdbx_seq_one_letter_code
_entity_poly.pdbx_strand_id
1 'polypeptide(L)'
;MLQILPHIDGFNHVAKIASLTDVEISLVRACVQNLVYYGVVTLVPIFQYCAVYSATPKLRQLTRCPGLQRQCVEFCARSPRHLPKVSDLFRMYAGMTYGSTIRDLCRRMKPQDLAINERKLVLFGVLEGLIRRVYKFPVTVHNETSSVRSCHSACIRTYNGLICMDELCCQTGMSVSLLEEQMEKDSDVVFIVK
;
A
#
# COMPACT_ATOMS: atom_id res chain seq x y z
N MET A 1 9.97 24.54 -6.99
CA MET A 1 10.11 23.68 -5.79
C MET A 1 9.31 24.16 -4.58
N LEU A 2 9.38 25.43 -4.19
CA LEU A 2 8.64 25.96 -3.02
C LEU A 2 7.12 25.78 -3.09
N GLN A 3 6.53 25.75 -4.29
CA GLN A 3 5.09 25.52 -4.46
C GLN A 3 4.67 24.06 -4.26
N ILE A 4 5.57 23.09 -4.46
CA ILE A 4 5.24 21.66 -4.40
C ILE A 4 5.37 21.14 -2.97
N LEU A 5 6.38 21.61 -2.22
CA LEU A 5 6.68 21.16 -0.86
C LEU A 5 5.48 21.19 0.12
N PRO A 6 4.65 22.25 0.16
CA PRO A 6 3.50 22.31 1.09
C PRO A 6 2.45 21.22 0.85
N HIS A 7 2.40 20.65 -0.36
CA HIS A 7 1.42 19.64 -0.74
C HIS A 7 1.93 18.20 -0.53
N ILE A 8 3.20 18.02 -0.16
CA ILE A 8 3.78 16.72 0.19
C ILE A 8 3.43 16.42 1.65
N ASP A 9 2.23 15.88 1.86
CA ASP A 9 1.66 15.57 3.18
C ASP A 9 1.66 14.06 3.50
N GLY A 10 2.14 13.22 2.57
CA GLY A 10 2.10 11.76 2.68
C GLY A 10 0.76 11.11 2.27
N PHE A 11 -0.23 11.90 1.84
CA PHE A 11 -1.55 11.43 1.39
C PHE A 11 -1.82 11.77 -0.08
N ASN A 12 -1.34 12.91 -0.55
CA ASN A 12 -1.52 13.33 -1.94
C ASN A 12 -0.59 12.55 -2.88
N HIS A 13 -1.15 11.97 -3.93
CA HIS A 13 -0.39 11.37 -5.00
C HIS A 13 0.07 12.44 -6.00
N VAL A 14 1.10 12.13 -6.79
CA VAL A 14 1.76 13.07 -7.72
C VAL A 14 0.76 13.79 -8.64
N ALA A 15 -0.22 13.08 -9.20
CA ALA A 15 -1.24 13.70 -10.07
C ALA A 15 -2.12 14.70 -9.31
N LYS A 16 -2.47 14.41 -8.04
CA LYS A 16 -3.24 15.34 -7.22
C LYS A 16 -2.43 16.59 -6.90
N ILE A 17 -1.14 16.43 -6.57
CA ILE A 17 -0.24 17.56 -6.34
C ILE A 17 -0.15 18.44 -7.58
N ALA A 18 0.06 17.85 -8.76
CA ALA A 18 0.06 18.55 -10.05
C ALA A 18 -1.22 19.39 -10.26
N SER A 19 -2.39 18.80 -9.99
CA SER A 19 -3.67 19.52 -10.10
C SER A 19 -3.86 20.65 -9.08
N LEU A 20 -3.27 20.53 -7.88
CA LEU A 20 -3.37 21.55 -6.84
C LEU A 20 -2.42 22.72 -7.08
N THR A 21 -1.25 22.45 -7.66
CA THR A 21 -0.24 23.46 -7.95
C THR A 21 -0.36 24.07 -9.34
N ASP A 22 -1.28 23.57 -10.18
CA ASP A 22 -1.41 23.94 -11.60
C ASP A 22 -0.09 23.77 -12.38
N VAL A 23 0.60 22.65 -12.13
CA VAL A 23 1.88 22.30 -12.77
C VAL A 23 1.72 21.00 -13.52
N GLU A 24 2.39 20.86 -14.66
CA GLU A 24 2.39 19.63 -15.45
C GLU A 24 2.92 18.44 -14.62
N ILE A 25 2.25 17.28 -14.74
CA ILE A 25 2.58 16.08 -13.96
C ILE A 25 4.00 15.57 -14.21
N SER A 26 4.54 15.77 -15.41
CA SER A 26 5.89 15.40 -15.80
C SER A 26 6.94 16.16 -14.98
N LEU A 27 6.73 17.46 -14.77
CA LEU A 27 7.58 18.33 -13.96
C LEU A 27 7.49 17.98 -12.48
N VAL A 28 6.29 17.71 -11.95
CA VAL A 28 6.12 17.28 -10.56
C VAL A 28 6.82 15.95 -10.33
N ARG A 29 6.72 15.00 -11.27
CA ARG A 29 7.42 13.72 -11.21
C ARG A 29 8.94 13.91 -11.18
N ALA A 30 9.49 14.76 -12.04
CA ALA A 30 10.92 15.07 -12.05
C ALA A 30 11.38 15.71 -10.73
N CYS A 31 10.59 16.64 -10.17
CA CYS A 31 10.89 17.27 -8.88
C CYS A 31 10.88 16.26 -7.74
N VAL A 32 9.85 15.41 -7.65
CA VAL A 32 9.75 14.36 -6.62
C VAL A 32 10.90 13.36 -6.76
N GLN A 33 11.27 12.99 -8.00
CA GLN A 33 12.41 12.10 -8.25
C GLN A 33 13.71 12.69 -7.72
N ASN A 34 13.97 13.99 -7.92
CA ASN A 34 15.14 14.65 -7.36
C ASN A 34 15.09 14.67 -5.82
N LEU A 35 13.93 14.96 -5.21
CA LEU A 35 13.78 14.96 -3.75
C LEU A 35 14.02 13.59 -3.12
N VAL A 36 13.58 12.53 -3.79
CA VAL A 36 13.84 11.15 -3.38
C VAL A 36 15.33 10.82 -3.53
N TYR A 37 15.96 11.26 -4.62
CA TYR A 37 17.39 11.07 -4.87
C TYR A 37 18.26 11.72 -3.78
N TYR A 38 17.90 12.92 -3.32
CA TYR A 38 18.60 13.61 -2.22
C TYR A 38 18.17 13.13 -0.82
N GLY A 39 17.27 12.14 -0.71
CA GLY A 39 16.81 11.60 0.57
C GLY A 39 15.92 12.54 1.39
N VAL A 40 15.39 13.61 0.78
CA VAL A 40 14.51 14.58 1.45
C VAL A 40 13.10 14.01 1.65
N VAL A 41 12.65 13.18 0.71
CA VAL A 41 11.29 12.58 0.72
C VAL A 41 11.39 11.08 0.52
N THR A 42 10.53 10.32 1.20
CA THR A 42 10.36 8.88 0.99
C THR A 42 9.05 8.60 0.27
N LEU A 43 9.07 7.70 -0.72
CA LEU A 43 7.86 7.25 -1.41
C LEU A 43 7.15 6.18 -0.58
N VAL A 44 5.86 6.42 -0.31
CA VAL A 44 4.98 5.48 0.38
C VAL A 44 3.92 4.95 -0.59
N PRO A 45 3.53 3.67 -0.48
CA PRO A 45 2.47 3.11 -1.30
C PRO A 45 1.13 3.77 -0.97
N ILE A 46 0.31 4.00 -1.99
CA ILE A 46 -1.01 4.63 -1.84
C ILE A 46 -1.90 3.77 -0.93
N PHE A 47 -2.50 4.40 0.09
CA PHE A 47 -3.45 3.73 0.97
C PHE A 47 -4.69 3.25 0.21
N GLN A 48 -5.00 1.97 0.34
CA GLN A 48 -6.18 1.34 -0.24
C GLN A 48 -6.79 0.38 0.78
N TYR A 49 -8.12 0.37 0.91
CA TYR A 49 -8.81 -0.53 1.84
C TYR A 49 -8.68 -2.01 1.47
N CYS A 50 -8.53 -2.30 0.17
CA CYS A 50 -8.32 -3.66 -0.33
C CYS A 50 -6.86 -4.13 -0.20
N ALA A 51 -5.93 -3.23 0.17
CA ALA A 51 -4.55 -3.62 0.36
C ALA A 51 -4.38 -4.50 1.60
N VAL A 52 -3.41 -5.40 1.51
CA VAL A 52 -3.00 -6.30 2.59
C VAL A 52 -1.65 -5.81 3.13
N TYR A 53 -1.54 -5.78 4.46
CA TYR A 53 -0.31 -5.43 5.14
C TYR A 53 0.07 -6.54 6.11
N SER A 54 1.36 -6.70 6.34
CA SER A 54 1.90 -7.61 7.34
C SER A 54 2.75 -6.83 8.33
N ALA A 55 2.60 -7.15 9.62
CA ALA A 55 3.52 -6.69 10.65
C ALA A 55 4.96 -7.19 10.37
N THR A 56 5.95 -6.35 10.66
CA THR A 56 7.37 -6.70 10.60
C THR A 56 7.91 -6.99 12.01
N PRO A 57 9.08 -7.64 12.14
CA PRO A 57 9.72 -7.83 13.44
C PRO A 57 10.04 -6.51 14.17
N LYS A 58 10.16 -5.39 13.44
CA LYS A 58 10.35 -4.06 14.03
C LYS A 58 9.15 -3.60 14.85
N LEU A 59 7.96 -4.22 14.70
CA LEU A 59 6.82 -3.94 15.58
C LEU A 59 7.15 -4.13 17.07
N ARG A 60 8.11 -4.99 17.41
CA ARG A 60 8.63 -5.14 18.79
C ARG A 60 9.29 -3.87 19.33
N GLN A 61 9.77 -2.98 18.47
CA GLN A 61 10.34 -1.69 18.90
C GLN A 61 9.25 -0.74 19.40
N LEU A 62 8.01 -0.87 18.89
CA LEU A 62 6.87 -0.09 19.39
C LEU A 62 6.62 -0.35 20.87
N THR A 63 6.86 -1.55 21.39
CA THR A 63 6.70 -1.84 22.83
C THR A 63 7.91 -1.42 23.65
N ARG A 64 9.12 -1.39 23.06
CA ARG A 64 10.38 -1.09 23.76
C ARG A 64 10.69 0.40 23.85
N CYS A 65 10.31 1.20 22.86
CA CYS A 65 10.68 2.61 22.77
C CYS A 65 9.48 3.53 23.11
N PRO A 66 9.48 4.22 24.27
CA PRO A 66 8.39 5.13 24.65
C PRO A 66 8.34 6.41 23.81
N GLY A 67 9.44 6.80 23.15
CA GLY A 67 9.45 7.91 22.20
C GLY A 67 8.61 7.59 20.96
N LEU A 68 8.84 6.41 20.39
CA LEU A 68 8.09 5.93 19.22
C LEU A 68 6.60 5.73 19.55
N GLN A 69 6.27 5.28 20.76
CA GLN A 69 4.88 5.17 21.22
C GLN A 69 4.16 6.52 21.23
N ARG A 70 4.79 7.57 21.78
CA ARG A 70 4.22 8.91 21.82
C ARG A 70 3.97 9.45 20.42
N GLN A 71 4.98 9.36 19.55
CA GLN A 71 4.86 9.77 18.15
C GLN A 71 3.74 9.01 17.42
N CYS A 72 3.67 7.69 17.63
CA CYS A 72 2.63 6.85 17.03
C CYS A 72 1.23 7.25 17.50
N VAL A 73 1.04 7.48 18.81
CA VAL A 73 -0.24 7.89 19.38
C VAL A 73 -0.69 9.26 18.86
N GLU A 74 0.22 10.24 18.85
CA GLU A 74 -0.06 11.60 18.36
C GLU A 74 -0.38 11.60 16.87
N PHE A 75 0.39 10.85 16.07
CA PHE A 75 0.19 10.81 14.63
C PHE A 75 -1.06 10.03 14.24
N CYS A 76 -1.33 8.88 14.87
CA CYS A 76 -2.45 8.00 14.52
C CYS A 76 -3.79 8.50 15.09
N ALA A 77 -3.79 9.51 15.96
CA ALA A 77 -5.01 10.05 16.53
C ALA A 77 -5.96 10.62 15.46
N ARG A 78 -7.24 10.27 15.58
CA ARG A 78 -8.31 10.84 14.75
C ARG A 78 -8.52 12.32 15.07
N SER A 79 -8.39 12.70 16.34
CA SER A 79 -8.52 14.06 16.83
C SER A 79 -7.47 14.32 17.92
N PRO A 80 -6.86 15.51 17.99
CA PRO A 80 -5.92 15.86 19.06
C PRO A 80 -6.55 15.82 20.46
N ARG A 81 -7.89 15.81 20.55
CA ARG A 81 -8.63 15.75 21.82
C ARG A 81 -8.79 14.33 22.37
N HIS A 82 -8.74 13.31 21.51
CA HIS A 82 -8.95 11.91 21.87
C HIS A 82 -7.80 11.07 21.34
N LEU A 83 -6.86 10.78 22.24
CA LEU A 83 -5.69 9.99 21.92
C LEU A 83 -5.99 8.49 22.06
N PRO A 84 -5.61 7.66 21.07
CA PRO A 84 -5.74 6.21 21.16
C PRO A 84 -4.76 5.63 22.17
N LYS A 85 -5.09 4.47 22.75
CA LYS A 85 -4.15 3.75 23.62
C LYS A 85 -3.12 3.00 22.79
N VAL A 86 -1.88 2.96 23.28
CA VAL A 86 -0.78 2.19 22.66
C VAL A 86 -1.15 0.72 22.50
N SER A 87 -1.87 0.13 23.46
CA SER A 87 -2.34 -1.25 23.41
C SER A 87 -3.27 -1.52 22.22
N ASP A 88 -4.13 -0.56 21.89
CA ASP A 88 -5.10 -0.70 20.79
C ASP A 88 -4.41 -0.52 19.44
N LEU A 89 -3.45 0.42 19.34
CA LEU A 89 -2.58 0.56 18.16
C LEU A 89 -1.78 -0.71 17.92
N PHE A 90 -1.16 -1.27 18.96
CA PHE A 90 -0.42 -2.52 18.87
C PHE A 90 -1.32 -3.68 18.46
N ARG A 91 -2.53 -3.78 19.04
CA ARG A 91 -3.51 -4.81 18.66
C ARG A 91 -3.90 -4.68 17.19
N MET A 92 -4.07 -3.46 16.68
CA MET A 92 -4.40 -3.24 15.27
C MET A 92 -3.23 -3.62 14.35
N TYR A 93 -1.99 -3.28 14.70
CA TYR A 93 -0.82 -3.72 13.94
C TYR A 93 -0.62 -5.25 14.00
N ALA A 94 -0.79 -5.87 15.16
CA ALA A 94 -0.69 -7.31 15.33
C ALA A 94 -1.79 -8.08 14.58
N GLY A 95 -2.97 -7.46 14.38
CA GLY A 95 -4.06 -8.01 13.58
C GLY A 95 -3.84 -7.95 12.07
N MET A 96 -2.78 -7.28 11.60
CA MET A 96 -2.42 -7.24 10.18
C MET A 96 -1.65 -8.51 9.80
N THR A 97 -2.36 -9.47 9.22
CA THR A 97 -1.81 -10.75 8.76
C THR A 97 -2.01 -10.96 7.27
N TYR A 98 -1.23 -11.88 6.69
CA TYR A 98 -1.44 -12.38 5.34
C TYR A 98 -2.90 -12.87 5.20
N GLY A 99 -3.61 -12.37 4.18
CA GLY A 99 -4.99 -12.77 3.89
C GLY A 99 -6.09 -11.89 4.50
N SER A 100 -5.79 -10.94 5.38
CA SER A 100 -6.78 -9.95 5.83
C SER A 100 -6.50 -8.57 5.25
N THR A 101 -7.49 -7.98 4.58
CA THR A 101 -7.39 -6.62 4.05
C THR A 101 -7.56 -5.59 5.18
N ILE A 102 -7.11 -4.35 4.95
CA ILE A 102 -7.38 -3.24 5.88
C ILE A 102 -8.90 -3.06 6.08
N ARG A 103 -9.71 -3.28 5.04
CA ARG A 103 -11.17 -3.24 5.13
C ARG A 103 -11.70 -4.22 6.19
N ASP A 104 -11.23 -5.47 6.16
CA ASP A 104 -11.70 -6.50 7.08
C ASP A 104 -11.18 -6.27 8.49
N LEU A 105 -9.96 -5.76 8.62
CA LEU A 105 -9.42 -5.32 9.91
C LEU A 105 -10.26 -4.19 10.52
N CYS A 106 -10.61 -3.17 9.72
CA CYS A 106 -11.46 -2.07 10.19
C CYS A 106 -12.86 -2.54 10.61
N ARG A 107 -13.45 -3.54 9.92
CA ARG A 107 -14.73 -4.13 10.32
C ARG A 107 -14.66 -4.86 11.66
N ARG A 108 -13.59 -5.61 11.90
CA ARG A 108 -13.38 -6.38 13.15
C ARG A 108 -13.06 -5.48 14.35
N MET A 109 -12.18 -4.50 14.14
CA MET A 109 -11.60 -3.70 15.22
C MET A 109 -12.28 -2.34 15.44
N LYS A 110 -13.09 -1.87 14.49
CA LYS A 110 -13.79 -0.58 14.51
C LYS A 110 -12.89 0.57 15.00
N PRO A 111 -11.92 1.03 14.18
CA PRO A 111 -10.95 2.05 14.59
C PRO A 111 -11.60 3.38 15.01
N GLN A 112 -12.84 3.64 14.56
CA GLN A 112 -13.62 4.81 14.94
C GLN A 112 -13.88 4.88 16.45
N ASP A 113 -14.21 3.74 17.07
CA ASP A 113 -14.48 3.64 18.51
C ASP A 113 -13.18 3.79 19.34
N LEU A 114 -12.04 3.46 18.72
CA LEU A 114 -10.71 3.54 19.32
C LEU A 114 -10.05 4.92 19.13
N ALA A 115 -10.73 5.88 18.49
CA ALA A 115 -10.18 7.18 18.10
C ALA A 115 -8.93 7.11 17.19
N ILE A 116 -8.80 6.03 16.40
CA ILE A 116 -7.67 5.82 15.50
C ILE A 116 -8.06 6.23 14.07
N ASN A 117 -7.15 6.92 13.39
CA ASN A 117 -7.24 7.16 11.96
C ASN A 117 -6.47 6.07 11.20
N GLU A 118 -7.19 5.22 10.49
CA GLU A 118 -6.67 4.08 9.73
C GLU A 118 -5.63 4.48 8.67
N ARG A 119 -5.82 5.63 8.01
CA ARG A 119 -4.89 6.11 6.97
C ARG A 119 -3.58 6.54 7.58
N LYS A 120 -3.64 7.32 8.67
CA LYS A 120 -2.45 7.78 9.40
C LYS A 120 -1.71 6.61 10.05
N LEU A 121 -2.44 5.63 10.59
CA LEU A 121 -1.85 4.42 11.15
C LEU A 121 -1.02 3.64 10.13
N VAL A 122 -1.59 3.41 8.94
CA VAL A 122 -0.88 2.69 7.87
C VAL A 122 0.31 3.51 7.38
N LEU A 123 0.14 4.82 7.19
CA LEU A 123 1.23 5.71 6.77
C LEU A 123 2.40 5.66 7.76
N PHE A 124 2.13 5.89 9.05
CA PHE A 124 3.15 5.82 10.10
C PHE A 124 3.81 4.45 10.16
N GLY A 125 3.02 3.39 10.10
CA GLY A 125 3.53 2.02 10.16
C GLY A 125 4.47 1.70 8.99
N VAL A 126 4.18 2.21 7.79
CA VAL A 126 5.07 2.01 6.63
C VAL A 126 6.32 2.88 6.73
N LEU A 127 6.19 4.14 7.15
CA LEU A 127 7.33 5.06 7.32
C LEU A 127 8.34 4.56 8.35
N GLU A 128 7.87 4.11 9.51
CA GLU A 128 8.71 3.54 10.58
C GLU A 128 9.12 2.07 10.30
N GLY A 129 8.59 1.47 9.24
CA GLY A 129 8.84 0.07 8.87
C GLY A 129 8.27 -0.95 9.85
N LEU A 130 7.25 -0.59 10.64
CA LEU A 130 6.49 -1.48 11.53
C LEU A 130 5.61 -2.46 10.73
N ILE A 131 5.13 -2.02 9.57
CA ILE A 131 4.36 -2.84 8.64
C ILE A 131 4.96 -2.75 7.24
N ARG A 132 4.73 -3.79 6.46
CA ARG A 132 5.05 -3.83 5.03
C ARG A 132 3.80 -4.13 4.24
N ARG A 133 3.65 -3.49 3.08
CA ARG A 133 2.60 -3.85 2.13
C ARG A 133 2.94 -5.21 1.52
N VAL A 134 1.91 -6.02 1.36
CA VAL A 134 1.99 -7.36 0.80
C VAL A 134 1.39 -7.31 -0.59
N TYR A 135 2.16 -7.74 -1.60
CA TYR A 135 1.73 -7.74 -2.98
C TYR A 135 1.55 -9.17 -3.49
N LYS A 136 0.53 -9.37 -4.32
CA LYS A 136 0.29 -10.63 -5.04
C LYS A 136 0.95 -10.56 -6.41
N PHE A 137 1.66 -11.61 -6.78
CA PHE A 137 2.35 -11.76 -8.06
C PHE A 137 1.86 -13.04 -8.73
N PRO A 138 1.16 -12.94 -9.86
CA PRO A 138 0.71 -14.11 -10.58
C PRO A 138 1.87 -14.76 -11.37
N VAL A 139 1.88 -16.08 -11.34
CA VAL A 139 2.86 -16.93 -12.03
C VAL A 139 2.12 -18.04 -12.76
N THR A 140 2.38 -18.21 -14.06
CA THR A 140 1.90 -19.37 -14.81
C THR A 140 2.79 -20.59 -14.58
N VAL A 141 2.19 -21.74 -14.31
CA VAL A 141 2.91 -22.98 -13.96
C VAL A 141 3.09 -23.92 -15.17
N HIS A 142 2.60 -23.54 -16.37
CA HIS A 142 2.73 -24.37 -17.57
C HIS A 142 3.82 -23.92 -18.57
N ASN A 143 4.57 -24.94 -18.99
CA ASN A 143 5.84 -24.96 -19.69
C ASN A 143 5.69 -24.64 -21.20
N GLU A 144 6.81 -24.28 -21.83
CA GLU A 144 7.03 -23.64 -23.14
C GLU A 144 6.40 -24.23 -24.44
N THR A 145 5.30 -24.98 -24.42
CA THR A 145 4.78 -25.60 -25.66
C THR A 145 3.27 -25.48 -25.81
N SER A 146 2.80 -24.35 -26.34
CA SER A 146 1.63 -24.30 -27.24
C SER A 146 1.52 -22.91 -27.85
N SER A 147 2.10 -22.78 -29.04
CA SER A 147 1.70 -21.78 -30.01
C SER A 147 0.20 -21.90 -30.30
N VAL A 148 -0.43 -20.73 -30.49
CA VAL A 148 -1.83 -20.51 -30.91
C VAL A 148 -2.86 -20.47 -29.76
N ARG A 149 -3.26 -19.24 -29.37
CA ARG A 149 -4.67 -18.79 -29.30
C ARG A 149 -4.77 -17.27 -29.08
N SER A 150 -5.53 -16.65 -29.98
CA SER A 150 -6.18 -15.32 -30.03
C SER A 150 -5.94 -14.33 -28.88
N CYS A 151 -5.63 -13.06 -29.22
CA CYS A 151 -5.71 -11.76 -28.49
C CYS A 151 -5.41 -11.65 -26.96
N HIS A 152 -5.58 -12.69 -26.16
CA HIS A 152 -5.16 -12.87 -24.76
C HIS A 152 -3.63 -13.02 -24.59
N SER A 153 -2.90 -13.11 -25.69
CA SER A 153 -1.46 -13.40 -25.75
C SER A 153 -0.54 -12.29 -25.21
N ALA A 154 -1.07 -11.10 -24.89
CA ALA A 154 -0.31 -10.05 -24.19
C ALA A 154 -0.30 -10.24 -22.66
N CYS A 155 -1.43 -10.64 -22.05
CA CYS A 155 -1.54 -10.86 -20.60
C CYS A 155 -0.83 -12.13 -20.12
N ILE A 156 -0.76 -13.18 -20.95
CA ILE A 156 -0.09 -14.43 -20.56
C ILE A 156 1.44 -14.26 -20.49
N ARG A 157 2.02 -13.32 -21.26
CA ARG A 157 3.46 -13.01 -21.19
C ARG A 157 3.87 -12.21 -19.96
N THR A 158 2.91 -11.60 -19.25
CA THR A 158 3.19 -10.75 -18.08
C THR A 158 3.05 -11.47 -16.75
N TYR A 159 2.58 -12.73 -16.73
CA TYR A 159 2.49 -13.57 -15.52
C TYR A 159 3.81 -14.31 -15.21
N ASN A 160 4.90 -13.56 -15.21
CA ASN A 160 6.26 -14.06 -14.93
C ASN A 160 6.65 -13.93 -13.44
N GLY A 161 5.73 -13.52 -12.57
CA GLY A 161 6.00 -13.28 -11.14
C GLY A 161 6.83 -12.02 -10.83
N LEU A 162 7.08 -11.16 -11.82
CA LEU A 162 7.80 -9.89 -11.66
C LEU A 162 6.85 -8.69 -11.52
N ILE A 163 5.69 -8.75 -12.15
CA ILE A 163 4.69 -7.67 -12.15
C ILE A 163 3.64 -7.97 -11.08
N CYS A 164 3.39 -7.00 -10.19
CA CYS A 164 2.36 -7.14 -9.15
C CYS A 164 0.95 -6.93 -9.72
N MET A 165 -0.06 -7.48 -9.02
CA MET A 165 -1.47 -7.32 -9.41
C MET A 165 -1.89 -5.86 -9.57
N ASP A 166 -1.40 -4.95 -8.73
CA ASP A 166 -1.74 -3.53 -8.79
C ASP A 166 -1.25 -2.88 -10.09
N GLU A 167 -0.07 -3.28 -10.57
CA GLU A 167 0.51 -2.79 -11.83
C GLU A 167 -0.22 -3.38 -13.03
N LEU A 168 -0.57 -4.66 -12.98
CA LEU A 168 -1.40 -5.30 -14.01
C LEU A 168 -2.76 -4.63 -14.15
N CYS A 169 -3.41 -4.26 -13.04
CA CYS A 169 -4.68 -3.52 -13.07
C CYS A 169 -4.51 -2.15 -13.74
N CYS A 170 -3.40 -1.44 -13.46
CA CYS A 170 -3.11 -0.17 -14.10
C CYS A 170 -2.87 -0.30 -15.62
N GLN A 171 -2.21 -1.38 -16.06
CA GLN A 171 -1.91 -1.62 -17.47
C GLN A 171 -3.14 -2.10 -18.26
N THR A 172 -3.95 -2.98 -17.67
CA THR A 172 -5.13 -3.58 -18.31
C THR A 172 -6.38 -2.71 -18.21
N GLY A 173 -6.41 -1.75 -17.27
CA GLY A 173 -7.59 -0.92 -16.98
C GLY A 173 -8.72 -1.68 -16.29
N MET A 174 -8.48 -2.92 -15.85
CA MET A 174 -9.46 -3.76 -15.17
C MET A 174 -9.40 -3.60 -13.65
N SER A 175 -10.51 -3.88 -12.98
CA SER A 175 -10.54 -3.90 -11.52
C SER A 175 -9.86 -5.16 -10.96
N VAL A 176 -9.27 -5.04 -9.77
CA VAL A 176 -8.57 -6.15 -9.09
C VAL A 176 -9.45 -7.38 -8.96
N SER A 177 -10.73 -7.21 -8.60
CA SER A 177 -11.66 -8.33 -8.43
C SER A 177 -11.97 -9.07 -9.74
N LEU A 178 -12.10 -8.32 -10.84
CA LEU A 178 -12.39 -8.93 -12.15
C LEU A 178 -11.16 -9.65 -12.69
N LEU A 179 -9.97 -9.07 -12.47
CA LEU A 179 -8.72 -9.69 -12.82
C LEU A 179 -8.49 -10.97 -11.99
N GLU A 180 -8.74 -10.94 -10.68
CA GLU A 180 -8.69 -12.13 -9.82
C GLU A 180 -9.67 -13.22 -10.32
N GLU A 181 -10.92 -12.88 -10.64
CA GLU A 181 -11.91 -13.85 -11.13
C GLU A 181 -11.51 -14.45 -12.50
N GLN A 182 -10.91 -13.66 -13.39
CA GLN A 182 -10.40 -14.17 -14.66
C GLN A 182 -9.24 -15.14 -14.45
N MET A 183 -8.35 -14.84 -13.51
CA MET A 183 -7.17 -15.65 -13.23
C MET A 183 -7.50 -16.90 -12.42
N GLU A 184 -8.56 -16.89 -11.62
CA GLU A 184 -9.10 -18.08 -10.94
C GLU A 184 -9.76 -19.07 -11.93
N LYS A 185 -10.25 -18.59 -13.09
CA LYS A 185 -10.76 -19.46 -14.16
C LYS A 185 -9.64 -20.20 -14.90
N ASP A 186 -8.43 -19.65 -14.89
CA ASP A 186 -7.25 -20.26 -15.50
C ASP A 186 -6.53 -21.14 -14.46
N SER A 187 -6.75 -22.45 -14.53
CA SER A 187 -6.15 -23.45 -13.61
C SER A 187 -4.62 -23.46 -13.53
N ASP A 188 -3.95 -22.76 -14.45
CA ASP A 188 -2.50 -22.73 -14.60
C ASP A 188 -1.83 -21.55 -13.87
N VAL A 189 -2.60 -20.69 -13.19
CA VAL A 189 -2.08 -19.49 -12.54
C VAL A 189 -2.01 -19.67 -11.02
N VAL A 190 -0.83 -19.44 -10.46
CA VAL A 190 -0.57 -19.46 -9.01
C VAL A 190 -0.14 -18.08 -8.54
N PHE A 191 -0.61 -17.67 -7.36
CA PHE A 191 -0.22 -16.39 -6.75
C PHE A 191 0.90 -16.57 -5.74
N ILE A 192 2.01 -15.86 -5.98
CA ILE A 192 3.08 -15.70 -5.00
C ILE A 192 2.85 -14.40 -4.24
N VAL A 193 2.91 -14.47 -2.91
CA VAL A 193 2.73 -13.32 -2.03
C VAL A 193 4.10 -12.85 -1.55
N LYS A 194 4.49 -11.62 -1.90
CA LYS A 194 5.77 -11.03 -1.47
C LYS A 194 5.56 -9.80 -0.60
#